data_AF-A0A0P4R547-F1
#
_entry.id   AF-A0A0P4R547-F1
#
_cell.length_a   1.000
_cell.length_b   1.000
_cell.length_c   1.000
_cell.angle_alpha   90.00
_cell.angle_beta   90.00
_cell.angle_gamma   90.00
#
_symmetry.space_group_name_H-M   'P 1'
#
loop_
_entity.id
_entity.type
_entity.pdbx_description
1 polymer ?
#
loop_
_entity_poly.entity_id
_entity_poly.type
_entity_poly.pdbx_seq_one_letter_code
_entity_poly.pdbx_strand_id
1 'polypeptide(L)'
;MNTDTGRATADDPSAFARPGPRETPPAPPVRVRLALPTDAPAIAAVHQASRQATMPYLPPQRRTHEEVTRWIREIVLPQSHTLVAVRGAELLGYAALQGELLEQLYLRPDVRRAGIGSLLLAEARRYRPDGLYLHVFQLNTAARAFYAHHGFRVVAANDGSANMENLPDLTLRWTPAPGSIPPRGTP
;
A
#
# COMPACT_ATOMS: atom_id res chain seq x y z
N MET A 1 70.48 51.81 22.11
CA MET A 1 70.41 52.37 20.75
C MET A 1 70.29 51.20 19.78
N ASN A 2 69.37 51.33 18.81
CA ASN A 2 69.05 50.45 17.67
C ASN A 2 68.09 49.30 18.05
N THR A 3 66.75 49.39 17.94
CA THR A 3 65.78 49.56 16.81
C THR A 3 65.74 48.42 15.79
N ASP A 4 64.53 47.85 15.69
CA ASP A 4 63.85 47.30 14.50
C ASP A 4 64.29 45.89 14.03
N THR A 5 63.45 44.96 13.56
CA THR A 5 62.07 44.99 13.04
C THR A 5 61.43 43.61 13.26
N GLY A 6 60.12 43.56 13.50
CA GLY A 6 59.38 42.31 13.73
C GLY A 6 59.22 41.39 12.51
N ARG A 7 58.87 40.14 12.78
CA ARG A 7 57.97 39.35 11.93
C ARG A 7 57.24 38.31 12.76
N ALA A 8 56.02 38.66 13.15
CA ALA A 8 55.01 37.72 13.60
C ALA A 8 54.65 36.82 12.42
N THR A 9 54.88 35.51 12.54
CA THR A 9 54.25 34.53 11.66
C THR A 9 52.87 34.25 12.21
N ALA A 10 51.87 34.59 11.40
CA ALA A 10 50.45 34.46 11.69
C ALA A 10 50.09 33.03 12.12
N ASP A 11 49.38 32.96 13.23
CA ASP A 11 48.63 31.81 13.71
C ASP A 11 47.52 31.50 12.68
N ASP A 12 47.45 30.25 12.25
CA ASP A 12 46.58 29.74 11.18
C ASP A 12 45.11 29.76 11.63
N PRO A 13 44.21 30.58 11.03
CA PRO A 13 42.85 30.68 11.52
C PRO A 13 41.98 29.58 10.90
N SER A 14 41.48 28.70 11.76
CA SER A 14 40.22 27.98 11.58
C SER A 14 40.08 27.13 10.31
N ALA A 15 40.61 25.91 10.37
CA ALA A 15 40.03 24.80 9.61
C ALA A 15 38.68 24.40 10.25
N PHE A 16 37.61 25.15 9.92
CA PHE A 16 36.25 24.63 10.06
C PHE A 16 36.12 23.43 9.12
N ALA A 17 36.35 22.23 9.66
CA ALA A 17 36.03 20.99 8.99
C ALA A 17 34.57 21.07 8.53
N ARG A 18 34.36 21.13 7.21
CA ARG A 18 33.01 21.03 6.63
C ARG A 18 32.41 19.73 7.15
N PRO A 19 31.23 19.73 7.79
CA PRO A 19 30.56 18.49 8.09
C PRO A 19 30.37 17.74 6.76
N GLY A 20 30.91 16.53 6.67
CA GLY A 20 30.71 15.66 5.51
C GLY A 20 29.21 15.51 5.22
N PRO A 21 28.83 15.15 3.98
CA PRO A 21 27.42 14.94 3.65
C PRO A 21 26.83 13.99 4.70
N ARG A 22 25.83 14.47 5.44
CA ARG A 22 25.08 13.62 6.37
C ARG A 22 24.52 12.49 5.52
N GLU A 23 25.11 11.30 5.63
CA GLU A 23 24.51 10.10 5.05
C GLU A 23 23.14 9.96 5.69
N THR A 24 22.10 10.31 4.92
CA THR A 24 20.72 10.05 5.31
C THR A 24 20.62 8.55 5.56
N PRO A 25 20.21 8.11 6.76
CA PRO A 25 20.06 6.69 7.04
C PRO A 25 19.18 6.05 5.94
N PRO A 26 19.52 4.85 5.45
CA PRO A 26 18.72 4.20 4.43
C PRO A 26 17.28 4.09 4.92
N ALA A 27 16.33 4.46 4.07
CA ALA A 27 14.91 4.44 4.41
C ALA A 27 14.53 3.04 4.93
N PRO A 28 13.71 2.96 6.00
CA PRO A 28 13.36 1.67 6.58
C PRO A 28 12.71 0.75 5.54
N PRO A 29 12.88 -0.58 5.65
CA PRO A 29 12.26 -1.51 4.71
C PRO A 29 10.74 -1.49 4.85
N VAL A 30 10.05 -1.80 3.75
CA VAL A 30 8.59 -1.99 3.78
C VAL A 30 8.28 -3.33 4.46
N ARG A 31 7.36 -3.32 5.43
CA ARG A 31 6.87 -4.52 6.11
C ARG A 31 5.36 -4.64 5.93
N VAL A 32 4.87 -5.86 5.75
CA VAL A 32 3.44 -6.15 5.76
C VAL A 32 3.07 -6.78 7.11
N ARG A 33 2.00 -6.31 7.73
CA ARG A 33 1.47 -6.83 9.00
C ARG A 33 -0.05 -6.73 9.04
N LEU A 34 -0.67 -7.40 10.00
CA LEU A 34 -2.08 -7.17 10.31
C LEU A 34 -2.32 -5.72 10.75
N ALA A 35 -3.45 -5.18 10.32
CA ALA A 35 -3.94 -3.88 10.74
C ALA A 35 -4.33 -3.90 12.23
N LEU A 36 -4.06 -2.80 12.92
CA LEU A 36 -4.50 -2.52 14.27
C LEU A 36 -5.66 -1.51 14.24
N PRO A 37 -6.52 -1.45 15.28
CA PRO A 37 -7.56 -0.42 15.36
C PRO A 37 -7.02 1.02 15.29
N THR A 38 -5.78 1.22 15.73
CA THR A 38 -5.06 2.50 15.68
C THR A 38 -4.63 2.90 14.26
N ASP A 39 -4.55 1.95 13.31
CA ASP A 39 -4.23 2.25 11.91
C ASP A 39 -5.41 2.86 11.14
N ALA A 40 -6.63 2.82 11.69
CA ALA A 40 -7.86 3.22 10.99
C ALA A 40 -7.80 4.62 10.34
N PRO A 41 -7.29 5.69 10.99
CA PRO A 41 -7.17 7.01 10.36
C PRO A 41 -6.21 6.98 9.15
N ALA A 42 -5.08 6.28 9.27
CA ALA A 42 -4.11 6.17 8.19
C ALA A 42 -4.67 5.35 7.01
N ILE A 43 -5.37 4.24 7.28
CA ILE A 43 -6.07 3.46 6.25
C ILE A 43 -7.12 4.32 5.55
N ALA A 44 -7.89 5.11 6.29
CA ALA A 44 -8.91 6.01 5.73
C ALA A 44 -8.30 7.07 4.79
N ALA A 45 -7.14 7.64 5.16
CA ALA A 45 -6.41 8.57 4.29
C ALA A 45 -5.95 7.89 2.99
N VAL A 46 -5.36 6.69 3.08
CA VAL A 46 -4.92 5.93 1.91
C VAL A 46 -6.10 5.54 1.02
N HIS A 47 -7.22 5.09 1.61
CA HIS A 47 -8.43 4.74 0.88
C HIS A 47 -8.91 5.92 0.00
N GLN A 48 -9.06 7.10 0.60
CA GLN A 48 -9.56 8.28 -0.09
C GLN A 48 -8.58 8.74 -1.18
N ALA A 49 -7.30 8.88 -0.86
CA ALA A 49 -6.28 9.31 -1.80
C ALA A 49 -6.14 8.34 -2.99
N SER A 50 -6.16 7.03 -2.73
CA SER A 50 -6.07 6.01 -3.77
C SER A 50 -7.31 6.01 -4.66
N ARG A 51 -8.52 6.10 -4.09
CA ARG A 51 -9.76 6.15 -4.88
C ARG A 51 -9.79 7.37 -5.78
N GLN A 52 -9.49 8.55 -5.26
CA GLN A 52 -9.45 9.79 -6.05
C GLN A 52 -8.44 9.69 -7.20
N ALA A 53 -7.27 9.10 -6.96
CA ALA A 53 -6.22 8.99 -7.98
C ALA A 53 -6.47 7.90 -9.03
N THR A 54 -7.18 6.82 -8.70
CA THR A 54 -7.33 5.64 -9.56
C THR A 54 -8.72 5.48 -10.16
N MET A 55 -9.72 6.17 -9.62
CA MET A 55 -11.11 6.12 -10.07
C MET A 55 -11.70 7.53 -10.22
N PRO A 56 -11.09 8.41 -11.03
CA PRO A 56 -11.58 9.79 -11.22
C PRO A 56 -12.94 9.85 -11.94
N TYR A 57 -13.39 8.72 -12.51
CA TYR A 57 -14.69 8.56 -13.15
C TYR A 57 -15.84 8.32 -12.16
N LEU A 58 -15.54 8.04 -10.88
CA LEU A 58 -16.56 7.94 -9.85
C LEU A 58 -16.98 9.33 -9.36
N PRO A 59 -18.21 9.50 -8.86
CA PRO A 59 -18.60 10.72 -8.17
C PRO A 59 -17.61 11.07 -7.05
N PRO A 60 -17.35 12.36 -6.79
CA PRO A 60 -16.50 12.77 -5.68
C PRO A 60 -16.97 12.15 -4.37
N GLN A 61 -16.01 11.69 -3.56
CA GLN A 61 -16.30 11.19 -2.22
C GLN A 61 -16.95 12.31 -1.39
N ARG A 62 -18.15 12.03 -0.87
CA ARG A 62 -18.91 12.97 -0.04
C ARG A 62 -18.64 12.82 1.46
N ARG A 63 -18.10 11.67 1.88
CA ARG A 63 -17.79 11.38 3.27
C ARG A 63 -16.50 12.06 3.70
N THR A 64 -16.54 12.65 4.87
CA THR A 64 -15.41 13.26 5.56
C THR A 64 -14.39 12.22 5.99
N HIS A 65 -13.17 12.67 6.29
CA HIS A 65 -12.12 11.78 6.79
C HIS A 65 -12.51 11.05 8.08
N GLU A 66 -13.22 11.72 9.00
CA GLU A 66 -13.67 11.12 10.24
C GLU A 66 -14.72 10.02 10.01
N GLU A 67 -15.69 10.24 9.12
CA GLU A 67 -16.69 9.23 8.77
C GLU A 67 -16.06 8.00 8.13
N VAL A 68 -15.10 8.19 7.22
CA VAL A 68 -14.36 7.07 6.63
C VAL A 68 -13.51 6.35 7.69
N THR A 69 -12.88 7.09 8.60
CA THR A 69 -12.10 6.51 9.72
C THR A 69 -12.98 5.66 10.62
N ARG A 70 -14.18 6.15 10.97
CA ARG A 70 -15.17 5.42 11.77
C ARG A 70 -15.59 4.14 11.06
N TRP A 71 -15.94 4.23 9.78
CA TRP A 71 -16.29 3.06 8.98
C TRP A 71 -15.16 2.02 8.89
N ILE A 72 -13.91 2.46 8.69
CA ILE A 72 -12.77 1.54 8.70
C ILE A 72 -12.67 0.83 10.06
N ARG A 73 -12.74 1.59 11.17
CA ARG A 73 -12.59 1.06 12.52
C ARG A 73 -13.71 0.09 12.92
N GLU A 74 -14.95 0.45 12.60
CA GLU A 74 -16.14 -0.21 13.15
C GLU A 74 -16.67 -1.31 12.22
N ILE A 75 -16.38 -1.23 10.91
CA ILE A 75 -16.92 -2.16 9.91
C ILE A 75 -15.79 -2.92 9.22
N VAL A 76 -14.84 -2.23 8.59
CA VAL A 76 -13.83 -2.91 7.76
C VAL A 76 -12.91 -3.79 8.60
N LEU A 77 -12.29 -3.24 9.66
CA LEU A 77 -11.35 -3.99 10.49
C LEU A 77 -12.00 -5.19 11.23
N PRO A 78 -13.21 -5.09 11.80
CA PRO A 78 -13.84 -6.23 12.48
C PRO A 78 -14.34 -7.32 11.54
N GLN A 79 -14.71 -6.97 10.29
CA GLN A 79 -15.32 -7.92 9.34
C GLN A 79 -14.31 -8.48 8.34
N SER A 80 -13.10 -7.94 8.27
CA SER A 80 -12.13 -8.28 7.21
C SER A 80 -10.76 -8.62 7.78
N HIS A 81 -10.11 -9.61 7.19
CA HIS A 81 -8.68 -9.81 7.38
C HIS A 81 -7.92 -8.68 6.66
N THR A 82 -7.53 -7.67 7.42
CA THR A 82 -6.91 -6.45 6.89
C THR A 82 -5.40 -6.44 7.11
N LEU A 83 -4.66 -6.36 6.01
CA LEU A 83 -3.21 -6.27 5.96
C LEU A 83 -2.79 -4.83 5.62
N VAL A 84 -1.76 -4.31 6.28
CA VAL A 84 -1.18 -2.99 5.99
C VAL A 84 0.28 -3.13 5.60
N ALA A 85 0.70 -2.36 4.61
CA ALA A 85 2.10 -2.19 4.24
C ALA A 85 2.61 -0.90 4.87
N VAL A 86 3.66 -0.99 5.68
CA VAL A 86 4.21 0.13 6.43
C VAL A 86 5.70 0.31 6.17
N ARG A 87 6.17 1.56 6.25
CA ARG A 87 7.59 1.93 6.23
C ARG A 87 7.86 2.85 7.42
N GLY A 88 8.52 2.31 8.45
CA GLY A 88 8.57 2.99 9.75
C GLY A 88 7.17 3.23 10.31
N ALA A 89 6.82 4.48 10.58
CA ALA A 89 5.49 4.88 11.03
C ALA A 89 4.49 5.13 9.89
N GLU A 90 4.96 5.17 8.63
CA GLU A 90 4.09 5.51 7.50
C GLU A 90 3.31 4.29 6.98
N LEU A 91 2.00 4.45 6.83
CA LEU A 91 1.15 3.49 6.14
C LEU A 91 1.13 3.79 4.64
N LEU A 92 1.60 2.84 3.85
CA LEU A 92 1.80 2.98 2.41
C LEU A 92 0.65 2.38 1.59
N GLY A 93 -0.05 1.40 2.15
CA GLY A 93 -1.12 0.68 1.48
C GLY A 93 -1.79 -0.31 2.42
N TYR A 94 -2.94 -0.83 2.00
CA TYR A 94 -3.62 -1.89 2.70
C TYR A 94 -4.39 -2.81 1.75
N ALA A 95 -4.68 -4.01 2.23
CA ALA A 95 -5.55 -4.99 1.60
C ALA A 95 -6.59 -5.47 2.63
N ALA A 96 -7.87 -5.55 2.26
CA ALA A 96 -8.91 -6.08 3.12
C ALA A 96 -9.59 -7.27 2.44
N LEU A 97 -9.62 -8.42 3.13
CA LEU A 97 -10.23 -9.64 2.64
C LEU A 97 -11.44 -10.02 3.50
N GLN A 98 -12.58 -10.29 2.85
CA GLN A 98 -13.78 -10.86 3.49
C GLN A 98 -14.03 -12.24 2.89
N GLY A 99 -13.75 -13.29 3.67
CA GLY A 99 -13.78 -14.66 3.14
C GLY A 99 -12.79 -14.83 1.97
N GLU A 100 -13.29 -15.23 0.80
CA GLU A 100 -12.52 -15.38 -0.45
C GLU A 100 -12.40 -14.08 -1.26
N LEU A 101 -13.11 -13.02 -0.86
CA LEU A 101 -13.18 -11.77 -1.61
C LEU A 101 -12.10 -10.81 -1.12
N LEU A 102 -11.17 -10.44 -2.01
CA LEU A 102 -10.33 -9.26 -1.84
C LEU A 102 -11.17 -8.03 -2.19
N GLU A 103 -11.85 -7.51 -1.17
CA GLU A 103 -12.73 -6.34 -1.26
C GLU A 103 -11.94 -5.08 -1.64
N GLN A 104 -10.76 -4.91 -1.04
CA GLN A 104 -10.00 -3.67 -1.14
C GLN A 104 -8.51 -3.96 -1.26
N LEU A 105 -7.86 -3.29 -2.20
CA LEU A 105 -6.40 -3.20 -2.29
C LEU A 105 -6.04 -1.80 -2.76
N TYR A 106 -5.53 -0.98 -1.84
CA TYR A 106 -5.25 0.43 -2.10
C TYR A 106 -3.86 0.81 -1.63
N LEU A 107 -3.19 1.66 -2.40
CA LEU A 107 -1.86 2.19 -2.11
C LEU A 107 -1.91 3.71 -2.15
N ARG A 108 -1.05 4.38 -1.38
CA ARG A 108 -0.87 5.81 -1.56
C ARG A 108 -0.42 6.11 -3.00
N PRO A 109 -0.92 7.18 -3.64
CA PRO A 109 -0.63 7.46 -5.05
C PRO A 109 0.86 7.65 -5.37
N ASP A 110 1.63 8.15 -4.40
CA ASP A 110 3.06 8.50 -4.48
C ASP A 110 4.01 7.31 -4.34
N VAL A 111 3.53 6.15 -3.89
CA VAL A 111 4.34 4.93 -3.68
C VAL A 111 3.96 3.78 -4.62
N ARG A 112 3.17 4.06 -5.66
CA ARG A 112 2.79 3.07 -6.67
C ARG A 112 4.00 2.63 -7.48
N ARG A 113 3.90 1.43 -8.08
CA ARG A 113 4.96 0.79 -8.89
C ARG A 113 6.27 0.49 -8.14
N ALA A 114 6.26 0.53 -6.81
CA ALA A 114 7.39 0.15 -5.95
C ALA A 114 7.28 -1.29 -5.38
N GLY A 115 6.50 -2.18 -6.01
CA GLY A 115 6.30 -3.56 -5.56
C GLY A 115 5.39 -3.74 -4.33
N ILE A 116 4.93 -2.67 -3.68
CA ILE A 116 4.13 -2.73 -2.43
C ILE A 116 2.80 -3.45 -2.63
N GLY A 117 2.10 -3.19 -3.75
CA GLY A 117 0.86 -3.90 -4.07
C GLY A 117 1.08 -5.40 -4.24
N SER A 118 2.22 -5.78 -4.83
CA SER A 118 2.61 -7.19 -5.00
C SER A 118 2.92 -7.86 -3.66
N LEU A 119 3.53 -7.14 -2.70
CA LEU A 119 3.75 -7.62 -1.33
C LEU A 119 2.43 -7.88 -0.61
N LEU A 120 1.51 -6.92 -0.61
CA LEU A 120 0.18 -7.08 -0.01
C LEU A 120 -0.59 -8.24 -0.64
N LEU A 121 -0.56 -8.34 -1.98
CA LEU A 121 -1.24 -9.41 -2.70
C LEU A 121 -0.58 -10.78 -2.47
N ALA A 122 0.73 -10.85 -2.22
CA ALA A 122 1.39 -12.09 -1.84
C ALA A 122 0.93 -12.57 -0.45
N GLU A 123 0.87 -11.68 0.55
CA GLU A 123 0.36 -12.05 1.88
C GLU A 123 -1.14 -12.42 1.84
N ALA A 124 -1.94 -11.71 1.04
CA ALA A 124 -3.34 -12.06 0.81
C ALA A 124 -3.51 -13.50 0.26
N ARG A 125 -2.67 -13.90 -0.69
CA ARG A 125 -2.66 -15.26 -1.26
C ARG A 125 -2.15 -16.31 -0.26
N ARG A 126 -1.21 -15.95 0.61
CA ARG A 126 -0.78 -16.85 1.71
C ARG A 126 -1.89 -17.08 2.72
N TYR A 127 -2.67 -16.04 3.02
CA TYR A 127 -3.84 -16.16 3.89
C TYR A 127 -4.98 -16.97 3.23
N ARG A 128 -5.13 -16.89 1.90
CA ARG A 128 -6.10 -17.64 1.10
C ARG A 128 -5.42 -18.58 0.11
N PRO A 129 -4.82 -19.69 0.57
CA PRO A 129 -4.05 -20.59 -0.29
C PRO A 129 -4.90 -21.30 -1.34
N ASP A 130 -6.20 -21.51 -1.07
CA ASP A 130 -7.13 -22.19 -1.97
C ASP A 130 -7.65 -21.31 -3.12
N GLY A 131 -7.25 -20.03 -3.14
CA GLY A 131 -7.69 -19.06 -4.13
C GLY A 131 -8.52 -17.93 -3.51
N LEU A 132 -8.66 -16.87 -4.29
CA LEU A 132 -9.43 -15.68 -3.92
C LEU A 132 -9.94 -14.96 -5.18
N TYR A 133 -11.00 -14.18 -5.05
CA TYR A 133 -11.57 -13.39 -6.14
C TYR A 133 -11.69 -11.91 -5.77
N LEU A 134 -11.91 -11.07 -6.77
CA LEU A 134 -12.07 -9.63 -6.61
C LEU A 134 -12.98 -9.06 -7.70
N HIS A 135 -13.55 -7.89 -7.40
CA HIS A 135 -14.25 -7.06 -8.37
C HIS A 135 -13.36 -5.90 -8.80
N VAL A 136 -13.35 -5.60 -10.10
CA VAL A 136 -12.63 -4.44 -10.64
C VAL A 136 -13.44 -3.80 -11.75
N PHE A 137 -13.63 -2.48 -11.67
CA PHE A 137 -14.29 -1.74 -12.75
C PHE A 137 -13.53 -1.92 -14.07
N GLN A 138 -14.28 -2.10 -15.17
CA GLN A 138 -13.70 -2.25 -16.51
C GLN A 138 -12.82 -1.05 -16.90
N LEU A 139 -13.20 0.15 -16.43
CA LEU A 139 -12.50 1.42 -16.60
C LEU A 139 -11.15 1.48 -15.88
N ASN A 140 -10.93 0.67 -14.83
CA ASN A 140 -9.67 0.67 -14.08
C ASN A 140 -8.62 -0.21 -14.76
N THR A 141 -8.17 0.22 -15.94
CA THR A 141 -7.21 -0.49 -16.79
C THR A 141 -5.89 -0.79 -16.05
N ALA A 142 -5.44 0.12 -15.19
CA ALA A 142 -4.23 -0.07 -14.38
C ALA A 142 -4.36 -1.22 -13.38
N ALA A 143 -5.47 -1.29 -12.63
CA ALA A 143 -5.73 -2.39 -11.70
C ALA A 143 -5.93 -3.72 -12.45
N ARG A 144 -6.64 -3.72 -13.57
CA ARG A 144 -6.82 -4.90 -14.42
C ARG A 144 -5.48 -5.46 -14.90
N ALA A 145 -4.58 -4.61 -15.39
CA ALA A 145 -3.24 -5.02 -15.82
C ALA A 145 -2.41 -5.58 -14.65
N PHE A 146 -2.49 -4.94 -13.47
CA PHE A 146 -1.84 -5.42 -12.25
C PHE A 146 -2.31 -6.83 -11.86
N TYR A 147 -3.62 -7.06 -11.80
CA TYR A 147 -4.14 -8.37 -11.43
C TYR A 147 -3.85 -9.45 -12.49
N ALA A 148 -3.96 -9.11 -13.77
CA ALA A 148 -3.61 -10.03 -14.86
C ALA A 148 -2.14 -10.47 -14.79
N HIS A 149 -1.22 -9.54 -14.49
CA HIS A 149 0.20 -9.83 -14.26
C HIS A 149 0.42 -10.74 -13.06
N HIS A 150 -0.42 -10.63 -12.02
CA HIS A 150 -0.38 -11.50 -10.84
C HIS A 150 -1.16 -12.81 -10.99
N GLY A 151 -1.53 -13.19 -12.22
CA GLY A 151 -2.13 -14.49 -12.52
C GLY A 151 -3.64 -14.57 -12.31
N PHE A 152 -4.31 -13.44 -12.06
CA PHE A 152 -5.77 -13.42 -12.04
C PHE A 152 -6.33 -13.57 -13.46
N ARG A 153 -7.50 -14.20 -13.54
CA ARG A 153 -8.26 -14.41 -14.78
C ARG A 153 -9.68 -13.90 -14.60
N VAL A 154 -10.25 -13.33 -15.66
CA VAL A 154 -11.66 -12.90 -15.66
C VAL A 154 -12.54 -14.15 -15.65
N VAL A 155 -13.46 -14.24 -14.71
CA VAL A 155 -14.41 -15.36 -14.58
C VAL A 155 -15.87 -14.92 -14.76
N ALA A 156 -16.15 -13.63 -14.59
CA ALA A 156 -17.45 -13.04 -14.90
C ALA A 156 -17.30 -11.57 -15.27
N ALA A 157 -18.30 -11.03 -15.96
CA ALA A 157 -18.46 -9.62 -16.25
C ALA A 157 -19.88 -9.20 -15.86
N ASN A 158 -20.01 -7.97 -15.37
CA ASN A 158 -21.28 -7.34 -15.07
C ASN A 158 -21.36 -6.00 -15.82
N ASP A 159 -22.55 -5.64 -16.27
CA ASP A 159 -22.82 -4.38 -17.01
C ASP A 159 -22.99 -3.16 -16.09
N GLY A 160 -22.89 -3.37 -14.78
CA GLY A 160 -23.08 -2.36 -13.74
C GLY A 160 -24.39 -2.51 -12.97
N SER A 161 -25.35 -3.29 -13.49
CA SER A 161 -26.67 -3.48 -12.87
C SER A 161 -26.63 -4.08 -11.47
N ALA A 162 -25.54 -4.76 -11.09
CA ALA A 162 -25.38 -5.38 -9.78
C ALA A 162 -24.49 -4.58 -8.80
N ASN A 163 -24.01 -3.38 -9.17
CA ASN A 163 -23.18 -2.58 -8.28
C ASN A 163 -23.72 -1.16 -8.10
N MET A 164 -23.39 -0.55 -6.95
CA MET A 164 -23.94 0.75 -6.54
C MET A 164 -23.60 1.88 -7.53
N GLU A 165 -22.51 1.73 -8.27
CA GLU A 165 -22.00 2.79 -9.13
C GLU A 165 -22.57 2.72 -10.55
N ASN A 166 -23.38 1.69 -10.85
CA ASN A 166 -23.95 1.41 -12.18
C ASN A 166 -22.88 1.41 -13.29
N LEU A 167 -21.68 0.92 -12.96
CA LEU A 167 -20.54 0.87 -13.88
C LEU A 167 -20.15 -0.57 -14.17
N PRO A 168 -19.86 -0.93 -15.42
CA PRO A 168 -19.41 -2.27 -15.74
C PRO A 168 -18.16 -2.68 -14.94
N ASP A 169 -18.21 -3.86 -14.32
CA ASP A 169 -17.11 -4.46 -13.58
C ASP A 169 -16.83 -5.89 -14.01
N LEU A 170 -15.67 -6.40 -13.63
CA LEU A 170 -15.23 -7.76 -13.89
C LEU A 170 -14.98 -8.45 -12.56
N THR A 171 -15.42 -9.70 -12.46
CA THR A 171 -14.96 -10.61 -11.41
C THR A 171 -13.70 -11.31 -11.89
N LEU A 172 -12.61 -11.14 -11.17
CA LEU A 172 -11.35 -11.80 -11.42
C LEU A 172 -11.10 -12.83 -10.33
N ARG A 173 -10.64 -14.04 -10.70
CA ARG A 173 -10.25 -15.08 -9.76
C ARG A 173 -8.78 -15.44 -9.92
N TRP A 174 -8.11 -15.65 -8.80
CA TRP A 174 -6.82 -16.32 -8.73
C TRP A 174 -7.02 -17.68 -8.08
N THR A 175 -6.45 -18.72 -8.71
CA THR A 175 -6.36 -20.06 -8.14
C THR A 175 -4.89 -20.44 -7.97
N PRO A 176 -4.54 -21.21 -6.94
CA PRO A 176 -3.20 -21.75 -6.82
C PRO A 176 -2.88 -22.63 -8.04
N ALA A 177 -1.61 -22.68 -8.43
CA ALA A 177 -1.18 -23.64 -9.43
C ALA A 177 -1.41 -25.07 -8.88
N PRO A 178 -1.92 -26.02 -9.70
CA PRO A 178 -2.03 -27.40 -9.26
C PRO A 178 -0.63 -27.93 -8.93
N GLY A 179 -0.34 -28.18 -7.64
CA GLY A 179 0.92 -28.79 -7.21
C GLY A 179 1.55 -28.31 -5.89
N SER A 180 1.05 -27.27 -5.22
CA SER A 180 1.60 -26.83 -3.92
C SER A 180 0.62 -27.05 -2.78
N ILE A 181 0.23 -28.30 -2.55
CA ILE A 181 -0.33 -28.73 -1.27
C ILE A 181 0.87 -29.23 -0.43
N PRO A 182 1.34 -28.48 0.59
CA PRO A 182 2.26 -29.08 1.55
C PRO A 182 1.53 -30.25 2.23
N PRO A 183 2.20 -31.41 2.45
CA PRO A 183 1.56 -32.56 3.06
C PRO A 183 0.99 -32.15 4.42
N ARG A 184 -0.30 -32.40 4.63
CA ARG A 184 -0.93 -32.23 5.94
C ARG A 184 -0.21 -33.16 6.90
N GLY A 185 0.55 -32.58 7.84
CA GLY A 185 1.08 -33.32 8.97
C GLY A 185 -0.07 -34.04 9.65
N THR A 186 0.02 -35.37 9.68
CA THR A 186 -0.90 -36.22 10.43
C THR A 186 -0.33 -36.34 11.85
N PRO A 187 -1.16 -36.27 12.91
CA PRO A 187 -0.69 -36.42 14.29
C PRO A 187 -0.06 -37.80 14.55
#